data_AF-A0A969C629-F1
#
_entry.id   AF-A0A969C629-F1
#
_cell.length_a   1.000
_cell.length_b   1.000
_cell.length_c   1.000
_cell.angle_alpha   90.00
_cell.angle_beta   90.00
_cell.angle_gamma   90.00
#
_symmetry.space_group_name_H-M   'P 1'
#
loop_
_entity.id
_entity.type
_entity.pdbx_description
1 polymer ?
#
loop_
_entity_poly.entity_id
_entity_poly.type
_entity_poly.pdbx_seq_one_letter_code
_entity_poly.pdbx_strand_id
1 'polypeptide(L)'
;DFFLSWSAQTNYGFGDIGLRFYPPLAHYLLAFTQIFTNDWQTTSWINILFWMLVGSIGIYFFARHWLSPQNALLVGMLYAFAPYHLSQIYQYFLYSEFAAAGILPFCFLFVTKVNCEGKVQNVLLLGFFSGLLILTHIPTTIIGTICLSLYSIIILDWKNKEKVIPRFIFSGLIALLLTSFYWIKLITEMNWVNHIDQKFSAAGYYNYKSAFFPFFSTVNELYFVKQMWFRDIVGILTYLLLVPIFIYLITSIIKPKTPKKRISEFFLPLHFWRLLCPRT
;
A
#
# COMPACT_ATOMS: atom_id res chain seq x y z
N ASP A 1 -16.03 -24.19 -11.20
CA ASP A 1 -15.99 -22.74 -10.92
C ASP A 1 -14.69 -22.45 -10.17
N PHE A 2 -13.79 -21.63 -10.70
CA PHE A 2 -12.46 -21.38 -10.09
C PHE A 2 -12.47 -20.21 -9.08
N PHE A 3 -13.57 -19.47 -9.00
CA PHE A 3 -13.72 -18.32 -8.12
C PHE A 3 -14.45 -18.67 -6.84
N LEU A 4 -13.95 -18.15 -5.72
CA LEU A 4 -14.68 -18.15 -4.44
C LEU A 4 -16.07 -17.54 -4.70
N SER A 5 -17.12 -18.27 -4.32
CA SER A 5 -18.49 -17.96 -4.75
C SER A 5 -19.48 -17.96 -3.60
N TRP A 6 -19.57 -19.06 -2.85
CA TRP A 6 -20.49 -19.25 -1.75
C TRP A 6 -19.80 -19.99 -0.62
N SER A 7 -19.78 -19.36 0.56
CA SER A 7 -19.44 -20.04 1.80
C SER A 7 -20.73 -20.55 2.42
N ALA A 8 -20.93 -21.87 2.49
CA ALA A 8 -22.19 -22.43 3.02
C ALA A 8 -22.30 -22.39 4.55
N GLN A 9 -21.17 -22.36 5.25
CA GLN A 9 -21.13 -22.48 6.71
C GLN A 9 -21.15 -21.13 7.44
N THR A 10 -20.93 -20.02 6.73
CA THR A 10 -21.01 -18.67 7.29
C THR A 10 -22.43 -18.34 7.76
N ASN A 11 -22.55 -17.36 8.65
CA ASN A 11 -23.83 -16.90 9.21
C ASN A 11 -24.68 -18.06 9.76
N TYR A 12 -24.13 -18.91 10.63
CA TYR A 12 -24.85 -20.06 11.22
C TYR A 12 -25.48 -21.01 10.18
N GLY A 13 -24.85 -21.17 9.01
CA GLY A 13 -25.34 -22.05 7.94
C GLY A 13 -26.31 -21.39 6.95
N PHE A 14 -26.62 -20.09 7.11
CA PHE A 14 -27.34 -19.31 6.08
C PHE A 14 -26.45 -18.95 4.89
N GLY A 15 -25.14 -19.11 5.05
CA GLY A 15 -24.12 -18.87 4.05
C GLY A 15 -23.83 -17.39 3.78
N ASP A 16 -22.82 -17.14 2.95
CA ASP A 16 -22.33 -15.81 2.58
C ASP A 16 -21.70 -15.79 1.18
N ILE A 17 -21.84 -14.65 0.50
CA ILE A 17 -21.21 -14.34 -0.79
C ILE A 17 -20.09 -13.30 -0.67
N GLY A 18 -19.74 -12.82 0.53
CA GLY A 18 -18.74 -11.77 0.72
C GLY A 18 -17.38 -12.09 0.09
N LEU A 19 -16.89 -13.33 0.25
CA LEU A 19 -15.63 -13.78 -0.37
C LEU A 19 -15.64 -13.70 -1.90
N ARG A 20 -16.82 -13.67 -2.52
CA ARG A 20 -17.00 -13.55 -3.97
C ARG A 20 -16.50 -12.22 -4.52
N PHE A 21 -16.54 -11.18 -3.70
CA PHE A 21 -16.21 -9.79 -4.03
C PHE A 21 -14.83 -9.36 -3.52
N TYR A 22 -14.13 -10.22 -2.79
CA TYR A 22 -12.76 -9.92 -2.36
C TYR A 22 -11.76 -10.13 -3.50
N PRO A 23 -10.72 -9.28 -3.59
CA PRO A 23 -9.61 -9.52 -4.51
C PRO A 23 -8.95 -10.89 -4.26
N PRO A 24 -8.71 -11.69 -5.31
CA PRO A 24 -8.43 -13.12 -5.13
C PRO A 24 -6.97 -13.46 -4.88
N LEU A 25 -6.00 -12.60 -5.24
CA LEU A 25 -4.60 -13.02 -5.37
C LEU A 25 -4.00 -13.55 -4.05
N ALA A 26 -4.16 -12.81 -2.96
CA ALA A 26 -3.62 -13.21 -1.66
C ALA A 26 -4.24 -14.54 -1.18
N HIS A 27 -5.54 -14.71 -1.38
CA HIS A 27 -6.30 -15.90 -0.99
C HIS A 27 -5.95 -17.11 -1.86
N TYR A 28 -5.72 -16.94 -3.16
CA TYR A 28 -5.29 -18.02 -4.04
C TYR A 28 -3.88 -18.49 -3.72
N LEU A 29 -2.97 -17.59 -3.35
CA LEU A 29 -1.65 -17.99 -2.88
C LEU A 29 -1.73 -18.76 -1.54
N LEU A 30 -2.59 -18.29 -0.62
CA LEU A 30 -2.86 -18.98 0.64
C LEU A 30 -3.45 -20.39 0.40
N ALA A 31 -4.41 -20.52 -0.51
CA ALA A 31 -5.01 -21.80 -0.87
C ALA A 31 -4.00 -22.73 -1.56
N PHE A 32 -3.17 -22.19 -2.46
CA PHE A 32 -2.13 -22.96 -3.15
C PHE A 32 -1.13 -23.56 -2.17
N THR A 33 -0.64 -22.76 -1.22
CA THR A 33 0.28 -23.23 -0.18
C THR A 33 -0.40 -24.22 0.79
N GLN A 34 -1.68 -24.02 1.12
CA GLN A 34 -2.47 -24.95 1.94
C GLN A 34 -2.54 -26.36 1.36
N ILE A 35 -2.54 -26.51 0.02
CA ILE A 35 -2.55 -27.83 -0.64
C ILE A 35 -1.33 -28.67 -0.22
N PHE A 36 -0.19 -28.03 0.06
CA PHE A 36 1.07 -28.72 0.38
C PHE A 36 1.29 -28.90 1.88
N THR A 37 0.86 -27.94 2.69
CA THR A 37 1.08 -27.96 4.14
C THR A 37 0.01 -28.77 4.87
N ASN A 38 -1.22 -28.75 4.38
CA ASN A 38 -2.42 -29.27 5.03
C ASN A 38 -2.58 -28.82 6.51
N ASP A 39 -2.02 -27.66 6.86
CA ASP A 39 -2.07 -27.08 8.20
C ASP A 39 -2.18 -25.56 8.11
N TRP A 40 -3.28 -25.01 8.62
CA TRP A 40 -3.60 -23.58 8.49
C TRP A 40 -2.59 -22.68 9.20
N GLN A 41 -2.00 -23.15 10.31
CA GLN A 41 -1.00 -22.38 11.04
C GLN A 41 0.28 -22.24 10.20
N THR A 42 0.82 -23.34 9.70
CA THR A 42 2.01 -23.38 8.84
C THR A 42 1.79 -22.60 7.54
N THR A 43 0.62 -22.78 6.90
CA THR A 43 0.24 -22.00 5.71
C THR A 43 0.26 -20.51 5.97
N SER A 44 -0.35 -20.07 7.07
CA SER A 44 -0.41 -18.64 7.41
C SER A 44 1.00 -18.08 7.59
N TRP A 45 1.87 -18.78 8.32
CA TRP A 45 3.25 -18.34 8.52
C TRP A 45 4.07 -18.29 7.23
N ILE A 46 3.95 -19.29 6.36
CA ILE A 46 4.65 -19.30 5.06
C ILE A 46 4.25 -18.08 4.23
N ASN A 47 2.94 -17.77 4.16
CA ASN A 47 2.47 -16.64 3.37
C ASN A 47 2.83 -15.30 4.00
N ILE A 48 2.76 -15.17 5.32
CA ILE A 48 3.21 -13.97 6.03
C ILE A 48 4.69 -13.71 5.74
N LEU A 49 5.55 -14.73 5.87
CA LEU A 49 6.98 -14.60 5.57
C LEU A 49 7.21 -14.27 4.09
N PHE A 50 6.47 -14.90 3.17
CA PHE A 50 6.54 -14.59 1.75
C PHE A 50 6.23 -13.12 1.46
N TRP A 51 5.08 -12.61 1.91
CA TRP A 51 4.69 -11.22 1.65
C TRP A 51 5.62 -10.21 2.35
N MET A 52 6.11 -10.54 3.54
CA MET A 52 7.13 -9.75 4.25
C MET A 52 8.42 -9.62 3.42
N LEU A 53 8.91 -10.75 2.87
CA LEU A 53 10.11 -10.79 2.03
C LEU A 53 9.90 -10.02 0.73
N VAL A 54 8.75 -10.22 0.07
CA VAL A 54 8.39 -9.49 -1.16
C VAL A 54 8.42 -7.98 -0.90
N GLY A 55 7.79 -7.50 0.18
CA GLY A 55 7.80 -6.09 0.55
C GLY A 55 9.20 -5.55 0.88
N SER A 56 9.98 -6.30 1.65
CA SER A 56 11.35 -5.94 2.02
C SER A 56 12.27 -5.85 0.80
N ILE A 57 12.11 -6.74 -0.16
CA ILE A 57 12.84 -6.72 -1.45
C ILE A 57 12.37 -5.54 -2.30
N GLY A 58 11.06 -5.30 -2.37
CA GLY A 58 10.48 -4.19 -3.13
C GLY A 58 10.97 -2.84 -2.63
N ILE A 59 10.94 -2.62 -1.32
CA ILE A 59 11.42 -1.36 -0.73
C ILE A 59 12.93 -1.21 -0.86
N TYR A 60 13.70 -2.31 -0.77
CA TYR A 60 15.14 -2.28 -1.05
C TYR A 60 15.39 -1.75 -2.45
N PHE A 61 14.76 -2.33 -3.48
CA PHE A 61 14.97 -1.90 -4.87
C PHE A 61 14.47 -0.47 -5.12
N PHE A 62 13.37 -0.07 -4.49
CA PHE A 62 12.91 1.32 -4.53
C PHE A 62 13.94 2.26 -3.91
N ALA A 63 14.42 1.96 -2.70
CA ALA A 63 15.40 2.75 -1.97
C ALA A 63 16.76 2.82 -2.69
N ARG A 64 17.17 1.76 -3.40
CA ARG A 64 18.40 1.73 -4.22
C ARG A 64 18.45 2.81 -5.31
N HIS A 65 17.31 3.35 -5.72
CA HIS A 65 17.26 4.47 -6.66
C HIS A 65 17.78 5.78 -6.04
N TRP A 66 17.69 5.91 -4.72
CA TRP A 66 17.94 7.15 -3.99
C TRP A 66 19.13 7.05 -3.02
N LEU A 67 19.41 5.85 -2.52
CA LEU A 67 20.36 5.60 -1.45
C LEU A 67 21.47 4.64 -1.90
N SER A 68 22.59 4.65 -1.16
CA SER A 68 23.65 3.64 -1.31
C SER A 68 23.13 2.21 -1.05
N PRO A 69 23.82 1.16 -1.52
CA PRO A 69 23.37 -0.22 -1.33
C PRO A 69 23.14 -0.59 0.14
N GLN A 70 24.05 -0.17 1.01
CA GLN A 70 24.01 -0.44 2.45
C GLN A 70 22.81 0.23 3.12
N ASN A 71 22.54 1.50 2.78
CA ASN A 71 21.39 2.23 3.33
C ASN A 71 20.07 1.67 2.82
N ALA A 72 19.99 1.28 1.54
CA ALA A 72 18.81 0.64 0.99
C ALA A 72 18.53 -0.73 1.65
N LEU A 73 19.58 -1.49 1.97
CA LEU A 73 19.44 -2.76 2.71
C LEU A 73 18.86 -2.52 4.10
N LEU A 74 19.35 -1.51 4.81
CA LEU A 74 18.80 -1.11 6.10
C LEU A 74 17.31 -0.72 5.99
N VAL A 75 16.91 0.01 4.94
CA VAL A 75 15.49 0.34 4.68
C VAL A 75 14.66 -0.93 4.45
N GLY A 76 15.19 -1.91 3.71
CA GLY A 76 14.57 -3.23 3.55
C GLY A 76 14.32 -3.95 4.88
N MET A 77 15.32 -3.93 5.77
CA MET A 77 15.20 -4.51 7.11
C MET A 77 14.17 -3.76 7.96
N LEU A 78 14.20 -2.42 7.95
CA LEU A 78 13.26 -1.60 8.72
C LEU A 78 11.81 -1.80 8.28
N TYR A 79 11.57 -2.04 6.99
CA TYR A 79 10.24 -2.40 6.49
C TYR A 79 9.72 -3.69 7.13
N ALA A 80 10.55 -4.74 7.22
CA ALA A 80 10.13 -6.01 7.82
C ALA A 80 9.67 -5.86 9.29
N PHE A 81 10.20 -4.86 9.98
CA PHE A 81 9.85 -4.53 11.37
C PHE A 81 8.96 -3.29 11.50
N ALA A 82 8.31 -2.84 10.42
CA ALA A 82 7.42 -1.69 10.49
C ALA A 82 6.34 -1.94 11.55
N PRO A 83 6.16 -1.03 12.54
CA PRO A 83 5.27 -1.27 13.68
C PRO A 83 3.85 -1.67 13.30
N TYR A 84 3.35 -1.12 12.18
CA TYR A 84 2.00 -1.41 11.68
C TYR A 84 1.79 -2.87 11.25
N HIS A 85 2.85 -3.60 10.86
CA HIS A 85 2.74 -5.03 10.56
C HIS A 85 2.29 -5.85 11.77
N LEU A 86 2.54 -5.39 13.00
CA LEU A 86 2.03 -6.04 14.21
C LEU A 86 0.49 -6.05 14.23
N SER A 87 -0.12 -4.92 13.87
CA SER A 87 -1.58 -4.80 13.77
C SER A 87 -2.13 -5.67 12.65
N GLN A 88 -1.47 -5.66 11.49
CA GLN A 88 -1.91 -6.43 10.33
C GLN A 88 -1.83 -7.94 10.55
N ILE A 89 -0.82 -8.44 11.27
CA ILE A 89 -0.62 -9.87 11.47
C ILE A 89 -1.33 -10.39 12.73
N TYR A 90 -1.10 -9.74 13.87
CA TYR A 90 -1.49 -10.31 15.17
C TYR A 90 -2.80 -9.78 15.72
N GLN A 91 -3.14 -8.52 15.43
CA GLN A 91 -4.31 -7.87 16.05
C GLN A 91 -5.59 -8.09 15.24
N TYR A 92 -5.52 -7.86 13.93
CA TYR A 92 -6.69 -7.82 13.05
C TYR A 92 -6.66 -8.88 11.94
N PHE A 93 -5.51 -9.53 11.76
CA PHE A 93 -5.26 -10.46 10.66
C PHE A 93 -5.73 -9.90 9.30
N LEU A 94 -5.26 -8.69 8.97
CA LEU A 94 -5.53 -7.98 7.72
C LEU A 94 -4.67 -8.56 6.60
N TYR A 95 -4.80 -9.85 6.34
CA TYR A 95 -3.90 -10.61 5.48
C TYR A 95 -3.82 -10.05 4.05
N SER A 96 -4.96 -9.68 3.46
CA SER A 96 -5.02 -9.07 2.12
C SER A 96 -4.32 -7.70 2.09
N GLU A 97 -4.51 -6.89 3.13
CA GLU A 97 -3.85 -5.59 3.26
C GLU A 97 -2.34 -5.73 3.42
N PHE A 98 -1.89 -6.73 4.19
CA PHE A 98 -0.49 -7.05 4.39
C PHE A 98 0.17 -7.51 3.08
N ALA A 99 -0.49 -8.39 2.32
CA ALA A 99 -0.04 -8.78 0.98
C ALA A 99 0.07 -7.58 0.03
N ALA A 100 -0.93 -6.69 0.03
CA ALA A 100 -0.90 -5.46 -0.75
C ALA A 100 0.23 -4.52 -0.32
N ALA A 101 0.52 -4.43 0.98
CA ALA A 101 1.66 -3.68 1.50
C ALA A 101 2.99 -4.23 0.98
N GLY A 102 3.09 -5.55 0.73
CA GLY A 102 4.26 -6.18 0.10
C GLY A 102 4.43 -5.81 -1.38
N ILE A 103 3.33 -5.60 -2.10
CA ILE A 103 3.33 -5.21 -3.51
C ILE A 103 3.60 -3.71 -3.70
N LEU A 104 3.07 -2.86 -2.82
CA LEU A 104 3.08 -1.41 -2.96
C LEU A 104 4.47 -0.79 -3.23
N PRO A 105 5.58 -1.22 -2.60
CA PRO A 105 6.92 -0.69 -2.90
C PRO A 105 7.34 -0.86 -4.37
N PHE A 106 6.92 -1.93 -5.04
CA PHE A 106 7.20 -2.13 -6.46
C PHE A 106 6.45 -1.12 -7.33
N CYS A 107 5.22 -0.73 -6.95
CA CYS A 107 4.51 0.35 -7.64
C CYS A 107 5.30 1.67 -7.56
N PHE A 108 5.83 2.03 -6.39
CA PHE A 108 6.69 3.22 -6.23
C PHE A 108 7.99 3.12 -7.04
N LEU A 109 8.63 1.95 -7.04
CA LEU A 109 9.81 1.66 -7.85
C LEU A 109 9.53 1.90 -9.34
N PHE A 110 8.46 1.33 -9.89
CA PHE A 110 8.20 1.43 -11.32
C PHE A 110 7.61 2.78 -11.73
N VAL A 111 6.90 3.50 -10.85
CA VAL A 111 6.60 4.92 -11.08
C VAL A 111 7.89 5.72 -11.26
N THR A 112 8.87 5.49 -10.39
CA THR A 112 10.18 6.14 -10.45
C THR A 112 10.90 5.80 -11.76
N LYS A 113 10.99 4.51 -12.10
CA LYS A 113 11.67 4.05 -13.32
C LYS A 113 10.99 4.47 -14.62
N VAL A 114 9.66 4.56 -14.66
CA VAL A 114 8.92 5.07 -15.83
C VAL A 114 9.25 6.54 -16.07
N ASN A 115 9.31 7.33 -15.00
CA ASN A 115 9.64 8.74 -15.08
C ASN A 115 11.13 8.97 -15.43
N CYS A 116 12.04 8.19 -14.84
CA CYS A 116 13.48 8.40 -14.97
C CYS A 116 14.13 7.73 -16.18
N GLU A 117 13.75 6.49 -16.49
CA GLU A 117 14.39 5.70 -17.56
C GLU A 117 13.54 5.63 -18.82
N GLY A 118 12.22 5.67 -18.69
CA GLY A 118 11.30 5.69 -19.82
C GLY A 118 11.25 4.44 -20.70
N LYS A 119 11.79 3.31 -20.23
CA LYS A 119 11.78 2.02 -20.95
C LYS A 119 10.39 1.38 -20.94
N VAL A 120 10.00 0.75 -22.04
CA VAL A 120 8.71 0.03 -22.17
C VAL A 120 8.55 -1.05 -21.09
N GLN A 121 9.63 -1.77 -20.76
CA GLN A 121 9.62 -2.76 -19.69
C GLN A 121 9.14 -2.18 -18.34
N ASN A 122 9.52 -0.95 -18.01
CA ASN A 122 9.12 -0.31 -16.75
C ASN A 122 7.62 0.04 -16.76
N VAL A 123 7.07 0.37 -17.94
CA VAL A 123 5.64 0.63 -18.15
C VAL A 123 4.84 -0.66 -17.96
N LEU A 124 5.30 -1.76 -18.57
CA LEU A 124 4.69 -3.08 -18.41
C LEU A 124 4.71 -3.54 -16.95
N LEU A 125 5.85 -3.37 -16.27
CA LEU A 125 6.01 -3.74 -14.87
C LEU A 125 5.16 -2.86 -13.95
N LEU A 126 5.04 -1.56 -14.21
CA LEU A 126 4.13 -0.70 -13.45
C LEU A 126 2.68 -1.16 -13.58
N GLY A 127 2.22 -1.46 -14.80
CA GLY A 127 0.88 -1.99 -15.02
C GLY A 127 0.67 -3.35 -14.35
N PHE A 128 1.66 -4.25 -14.42
CA PHE A 128 1.64 -5.54 -13.76
C PHE A 128 1.50 -5.43 -12.24
N PHE A 129 2.40 -4.70 -11.57
CA PHE A 129 2.35 -4.55 -10.12
C PHE A 129 1.12 -3.76 -9.64
N SER A 130 0.63 -2.79 -10.43
CA SER A 130 -0.65 -2.11 -10.12
C SER A 130 -1.83 -3.07 -10.24
N GLY A 131 -1.82 -3.98 -11.21
CA GLY A 131 -2.80 -5.06 -11.31
C GLY A 131 -2.73 -6.03 -10.12
N LEU A 132 -1.53 -6.42 -9.69
CA LEU A 132 -1.36 -7.23 -8.47
C LEU A 132 -1.88 -6.50 -7.23
N LEU A 133 -1.67 -5.18 -7.13
CA LEU A 133 -2.18 -4.37 -6.02
C LEU A 133 -3.72 -4.39 -5.97
N ILE A 134 -4.38 -4.19 -7.12
CA ILE A 134 -5.84 -4.33 -7.25
C ILE A 134 -6.29 -5.72 -6.82
N LEU A 135 -5.60 -6.77 -7.28
CA LEU A 135 -5.96 -8.17 -6.99
C LEU A 135 -5.61 -8.62 -5.57
N THR A 136 -4.88 -7.83 -4.78
CA THR A 136 -4.61 -8.10 -3.36
C THR A 136 -5.57 -7.37 -2.45
N HIS A 137 -5.73 -6.04 -2.59
CA HIS A 137 -6.57 -5.27 -1.67
C HIS A 137 -7.03 -3.94 -2.28
N ILE A 138 -8.36 -3.77 -2.45
CA ILE A 138 -8.95 -2.55 -3.02
C ILE A 138 -8.69 -1.30 -2.16
N PRO A 139 -8.89 -1.32 -0.82
CA PRO A 139 -8.63 -0.14 0.00
C PRO A 139 -7.18 0.35 -0.11
N THR A 140 -6.22 -0.57 -0.05
CA THR A 140 -4.79 -0.23 -0.22
C THR A 140 -4.51 0.27 -1.64
N THR A 141 -5.19 -0.27 -2.66
CA THR A 141 -5.07 0.23 -4.03
C THR A 141 -5.54 1.68 -4.15
N ILE A 142 -6.68 2.03 -3.55
CA ILE A 142 -7.22 3.40 -3.62
C ILE A 142 -6.26 4.37 -2.94
N ILE A 143 -5.90 4.09 -1.68
CA ILE A 143 -4.97 4.94 -0.90
C ILE A 143 -3.61 4.99 -1.60
N GLY A 144 -3.09 3.84 -2.01
CA GLY A 144 -1.82 3.71 -2.71
C GLY A 144 -1.80 4.48 -4.02
N THR A 145 -2.88 4.46 -4.81
CA THR A 145 -2.97 5.21 -6.08
C THR A 145 -2.97 6.72 -5.84
N ILE A 146 -3.63 7.20 -4.79
CA ILE A 146 -3.57 8.61 -4.39
C ILE A 146 -2.12 8.99 -4.05
N CYS A 147 -1.46 8.20 -3.20
CA CYS A 147 -0.07 8.44 -2.81
C CYS A 147 0.89 8.36 -4.01
N LEU A 148 0.73 7.38 -4.90
CA LEU A 148 1.52 7.21 -6.13
C LEU A 148 1.29 8.37 -7.10
N SER A 149 0.06 8.87 -7.20
CA SER A 149 -0.27 10.02 -8.03
C SER A 149 0.44 11.27 -7.52
N LEU A 150 0.31 11.57 -6.22
CA LEU A 150 1.04 12.68 -5.59
C LEU A 150 2.55 12.54 -5.76
N TYR A 151 3.09 11.35 -5.49
CA TYR A 151 4.50 11.06 -5.67
C TYR A 151 4.95 11.25 -7.12
N SER A 152 4.19 10.74 -8.09
CA SER A 152 4.49 10.89 -9.53
C SER A 152 4.52 12.35 -9.95
N ILE A 153 3.59 13.19 -9.46
CA ILE A 153 3.57 14.65 -9.71
C ILE A 153 4.82 15.31 -9.12
N ILE A 154 5.23 14.90 -7.92
CA ILE A 154 6.41 15.42 -7.21
C ILE A 154 7.72 15.05 -7.91
N ILE A 155 7.79 13.92 -8.63
CA ILE A 155 9.03 13.55 -9.34
C ILE A 155 8.97 13.84 -10.84
N LEU A 156 7.79 14.17 -11.39
CA LEU A 156 7.55 14.27 -12.83
C LEU A 156 8.58 15.15 -13.54
N ASP A 157 9.15 14.64 -14.63
CA ASP A 157 9.89 15.49 -15.55
C ASP A 157 8.92 16.38 -16.35
N TRP A 158 8.61 17.54 -15.80
CA TRP A 158 7.67 18.51 -16.38
C TRP A 158 8.06 18.97 -17.80
N LYS A 159 9.34 18.87 -18.18
CA LYS A 159 9.80 19.20 -19.54
C LYS A 159 9.43 18.13 -20.55
N ASN A 160 9.33 16.88 -20.12
CA ASN A 160 8.99 15.73 -20.96
C ASN A 160 7.63 15.12 -20.60
N LYS A 161 6.75 15.87 -19.93
CA LYS A 161 5.45 15.40 -19.45
C LYS A 161 4.61 14.73 -20.54
N GLU A 162 4.66 15.24 -21.77
CA GLU A 162 3.93 14.71 -22.93
C GLU A 162 4.38 13.30 -23.31
N LYS A 163 5.61 12.90 -22.96
CA LYS A 163 6.12 11.54 -23.17
C LYS A 163 5.86 10.63 -21.96
N VAL A 164 5.84 11.20 -20.76
CA VAL A 164 5.70 10.44 -19.50
C VAL A 164 4.24 10.14 -19.17
N ILE A 165 3.33 11.11 -19.32
CA ILE A 165 1.90 10.96 -19.01
C ILE A 165 1.27 9.78 -19.79
N PRO A 166 1.47 9.63 -21.12
CA PRO A 166 0.92 8.49 -21.84
C PRO A 166 1.43 7.13 -21.34
N ARG A 167 2.65 7.05 -20.81
CA ARG A 167 3.19 5.82 -20.23
C ARG A 167 2.45 5.44 -18.95
N PHE A 168 2.12 6.42 -18.09
CA PHE A 168 1.30 6.16 -16.91
C PHE A 168 -0.12 5.71 -17.30
N ILE A 169 -0.72 6.35 -18.31
CA ILE A 169 -2.04 5.94 -18.84
C ILE A 169 -1.97 4.50 -19.35
N PHE A 170 -0.96 4.15 -20.15
CA PHE A 170 -0.79 2.80 -20.68
C PHE A 170 -0.56 1.76 -19.57
N SER A 171 0.20 2.11 -18.52
CA SER A 171 0.35 1.25 -17.33
C SER A 171 -0.99 1.00 -16.64
N GLY A 172 -1.81 2.05 -16.50
CA GLY A 172 -3.17 1.94 -15.94
C GLY A 172 -4.08 1.04 -16.79
N LEU A 173 -4.02 1.15 -18.11
CA LEU A 173 -4.77 0.28 -19.03
C LEU A 173 -4.34 -1.19 -18.90
N ILE A 174 -3.05 -1.47 -18.75
CA ILE A 174 -2.55 -2.83 -18.49
C ILE A 174 -3.11 -3.35 -17.17
N ALA A 175 -3.09 -2.54 -16.10
CA ALA A 175 -3.63 -2.94 -14.81
C ALA A 175 -5.13 -3.26 -14.90
N LEU A 176 -5.91 -2.43 -15.60
CA LEU A 176 -7.34 -2.66 -15.85
C LEU A 176 -7.58 -3.94 -16.67
N LEU A 177 -6.78 -4.19 -17.70
CA LEU A 177 -6.90 -5.41 -18.51
C LEU A 177 -6.58 -6.65 -17.68
N LEU A 178 -5.49 -6.62 -16.91
CA LEU A 178 -5.08 -7.72 -16.03
C LEU A 178 -6.12 -8.02 -14.94
N THR A 179 -6.91 -7.03 -14.55
CA THR A 179 -7.92 -7.15 -13.48
C THR A 179 -9.35 -7.16 -14.00
N SER A 180 -9.54 -7.19 -15.32
CA SER A 180 -10.84 -7.11 -15.98
C SER A 180 -11.80 -8.20 -15.52
N PHE A 181 -11.33 -9.43 -15.35
CA PHE A 181 -12.15 -10.55 -14.86
C PHE A 181 -12.76 -10.28 -13.46
N TYR A 182 -12.01 -9.58 -12.59
CA TYR A 182 -12.46 -9.21 -11.26
C TYR A 182 -13.45 -8.05 -11.33
N TRP A 183 -13.15 -7.02 -12.12
CA TRP A 183 -14.03 -5.86 -12.28
C TRP A 183 -15.37 -6.21 -12.92
N ILE A 184 -15.37 -7.03 -13.97
CA ILE A 184 -16.60 -7.49 -14.64
C ILE A 184 -17.50 -8.13 -13.59
N LYS A 185 -16.98 -9.10 -12.84
CA LYS A 185 -17.72 -9.82 -11.79
C LYS A 185 -18.23 -8.87 -10.71
N LEU A 186 -17.36 -8.02 -10.16
CA LEU A 186 -17.72 -7.04 -9.14
C LEU A 186 -18.87 -6.17 -9.63
N ILE A 187 -18.75 -5.55 -10.80
CA ILE A 187 -19.76 -4.61 -11.32
C ILE A 187 -21.09 -5.32 -11.63
N THR A 188 -21.06 -6.52 -12.21
CA THR A 188 -22.29 -7.23 -12.58
C THR A 188 -23.05 -7.79 -11.38
N GLU A 189 -22.35 -8.07 -10.28
CA GLU A 189 -22.92 -8.81 -9.14
C GLU A 189 -22.97 -7.99 -7.86
N MET A 190 -22.37 -6.79 -7.79
CA MET A 190 -22.32 -5.96 -6.58
C MET A 190 -23.71 -5.65 -6.02
N ASN A 191 -24.73 -5.60 -6.87
CA ASN A 191 -26.12 -5.42 -6.45
C ASN A 191 -26.66 -6.57 -5.59
N TRP A 192 -26.00 -7.73 -5.57
CA TRP A 192 -26.37 -8.85 -4.67
C TRP A 192 -25.94 -8.59 -3.22
N VAL A 193 -25.00 -7.66 -2.99
CA VAL A 193 -24.49 -7.29 -1.66
C VAL A 193 -24.90 -5.85 -1.35
N ASN A 194 -26.15 -5.66 -0.95
CA ASN A 194 -26.70 -4.35 -0.59
C ASN A 194 -26.51 -4.00 0.89
N HIS A 195 -25.27 -4.05 1.40
CA HIS A 195 -24.94 -3.60 2.77
C HIS A 195 -24.63 -2.09 2.87
N ILE A 196 -24.71 -1.35 1.76
CA ILE A 196 -24.44 0.09 1.71
C ILE A 196 -25.64 0.91 2.24
N ASP A 197 -26.83 0.31 2.29
CA ASP A 197 -27.99 0.96 2.88
C ASP A 197 -27.75 1.17 4.39
N GLN A 198 -28.01 2.38 4.86
CA GLN A 198 -27.80 2.79 6.25
C GLN A 198 -28.53 1.86 7.25
N LYS A 199 -29.59 1.19 6.81
CA LYS A 199 -30.33 0.19 7.59
C LYS A 199 -29.53 -1.09 7.89
N PHE A 200 -28.52 -1.41 7.08
CA PHE A 200 -27.69 -2.61 7.21
C PHE A 200 -26.25 -2.30 7.64
N SER A 201 -25.75 -1.10 7.35
CA SER A 201 -24.49 -0.61 7.93
C SER A 201 -24.77 -0.12 9.36
N ALA A 202 -24.33 -0.87 10.37
CA ALA A 202 -24.54 -0.60 11.80
C ALA A 202 -24.64 0.91 12.12
N ALA A 203 -25.87 1.39 12.33
CA ALA A 203 -26.18 2.81 12.47
C ALA A 203 -25.32 3.45 13.56
N GLY A 204 -24.34 4.27 13.16
CA GLY A 204 -23.41 4.96 14.06
C GLY A 204 -22.10 4.23 14.39
N TYR A 205 -21.98 2.92 14.15
CA TYR A 205 -20.77 2.14 14.50
C TYR A 205 -19.58 2.43 13.57
N TYR A 206 -19.86 2.72 12.30
CA TYR A 206 -18.86 3.07 11.27
C TYR A 206 -18.74 4.58 11.03
N ASN A 207 -19.00 5.41 12.04
CA ASN A 207 -18.82 6.85 11.92
C ASN A 207 -17.32 7.20 11.87
N TYR A 208 -16.83 7.69 10.74
CA TYR A 208 -15.41 8.04 10.59
C TYR A 208 -14.91 9.09 11.60
N LYS A 209 -15.82 9.88 12.21
CA LYS A 209 -15.46 10.90 13.20
C LYS A 209 -14.89 10.31 14.50
N SER A 210 -15.31 9.10 14.89
CA SER A 210 -14.71 8.39 16.03
C SER A 210 -13.43 7.65 15.65
N ALA A 211 -13.03 7.73 14.37
CA ALA A 211 -11.89 7.02 13.83
C ALA A 211 -10.62 7.88 13.62
N PHE A 212 -10.64 9.13 14.09
CA PHE A 212 -9.45 9.99 14.05
C PHE A 212 -8.51 9.68 15.20
N PHE A 213 -7.21 9.80 14.93
CA PHE A 213 -6.17 9.72 15.96
C PHE A 213 -6.15 11.02 16.80
N PRO A 214 -6.00 10.94 18.14
CA PRO A 214 -6.03 9.72 18.96
C PRO A 214 -7.46 9.18 19.09
N PHE A 215 -7.61 7.86 19.12
CA PHE A 215 -8.94 7.27 19.07
C PHE A 215 -9.65 7.34 20.42
N PHE A 216 -10.79 8.03 20.45
CA PHE A 216 -11.67 8.07 21.60
C PHE A 216 -12.96 7.31 21.31
N SER A 217 -13.30 6.37 22.19
CA SER A 217 -14.59 5.67 22.16
C SER A 217 -15.31 5.88 23.48
N THR A 218 -16.62 6.01 23.40
CA THR A 218 -17.52 6.02 24.56
C THR A 218 -17.89 4.60 25.02
N VAL A 219 -17.44 3.57 24.29
CA VAL A 219 -17.70 2.15 24.61
C VAL A 219 -16.73 1.69 25.70
N ASN A 220 -17.26 1.46 26.91
CA ASN A 220 -16.50 1.01 28.08
C ASN A 220 -16.31 -0.51 28.15
N GLU A 221 -16.14 -1.18 27.01
CA GLU A 221 -15.78 -2.59 26.99
C GLU A 221 -14.26 -2.74 27.02
N LEU A 222 -13.75 -3.46 28.02
CA LEU A 222 -12.31 -3.62 28.28
C LEU A 222 -11.54 -4.13 27.05
N TYR A 223 -12.13 -5.03 26.27
CA TYR A 223 -11.53 -5.56 25.05
C TYR A 223 -11.32 -4.46 24.00
N PHE A 224 -12.36 -3.67 23.73
CA PHE A 224 -12.29 -2.55 22.77
C PHE A 224 -11.30 -1.49 23.21
N VAL A 225 -11.27 -1.14 24.50
CA VAL A 225 -10.30 -0.18 25.04
C VAL A 225 -8.86 -0.66 24.82
N LYS A 226 -8.56 -1.93 25.12
CA LYS A 226 -7.23 -2.51 24.89
C LYS A 226 -6.83 -2.49 23.41
N GLN A 227 -7.75 -2.82 22.51
CA GLN A 227 -7.48 -2.74 21.07
C GLN A 227 -7.16 -1.31 20.61
N MET A 228 -7.89 -0.32 21.14
CA MET A 228 -7.68 1.09 20.79
C MET A 228 -6.32 1.58 21.26
N TRP A 229 -5.92 1.24 22.49
CA TRP A 229 -4.60 1.58 23.01
C TRP A 229 -3.48 0.97 22.18
N PHE A 230 -3.61 -0.30 21.80
CA PHE A 230 -2.64 -0.96 20.94
C PHE A 230 -2.51 -0.23 19.59
N ARG A 231 -3.64 0.15 18.97
CA ARG A 231 -3.64 0.93 17.74
C ARG A 231 -2.98 2.29 17.91
N ASP A 232 -3.26 3.01 18.98
CA ASP A 232 -2.63 4.31 19.25
C ASP A 232 -1.13 4.18 19.48
N ILE A 233 -0.68 3.14 20.20
CA ILE A 233 0.76 2.83 20.39
C ILE A 233 1.41 2.57 19.02
N VAL A 234 0.82 1.71 18.20
CA VAL A 234 1.33 1.42 16.85
C VAL A 234 1.34 2.68 15.97
N GLY A 235 0.32 3.53 16.09
CA GLY A 235 0.25 4.84 15.43
C GLY A 235 1.40 5.74 15.86
N ILE A 236 1.61 5.92 17.16
CA ILE A 236 2.71 6.70 17.73
C ILE A 236 4.06 6.17 17.23
N LEU A 237 4.30 4.86 17.33
CA LEU A 237 5.54 4.24 16.84
C LEU A 237 5.76 4.49 15.35
N THR A 238 4.70 4.47 14.55
CA THR A 238 4.75 4.77 13.11
C THR A 238 5.05 6.26 12.86
N TYR A 239 4.42 7.18 13.60
CA TYR A 239 4.69 8.63 13.49
C TYR A 239 6.09 9.00 13.97
N LEU A 240 6.64 8.28 14.96
CA LEU A 240 8.02 8.47 15.43
C LEU A 240 9.05 8.20 14.33
N LEU A 241 8.74 7.36 13.34
CA LEU A 241 9.60 7.16 12.16
C LEU A 241 9.76 8.44 11.31
N LEU A 242 8.86 9.42 11.45
CA LEU A 242 8.95 10.71 10.75
C LEU A 242 9.79 11.74 11.52
N VAL A 243 10.11 11.51 12.80
CA VAL A 243 10.86 12.46 13.65
C VAL A 243 12.21 12.87 13.04
N PRO A 244 13.04 11.96 12.48
CA PRO A 244 14.28 12.36 11.83
C PRO A 244 14.09 13.36 10.69
N ILE A 245 12.98 13.25 9.94
CA ILE A 245 12.62 14.19 8.87
C ILE A 245 12.29 15.56 9.45
N PHE A 246 11.48 15.61 10.51
CA PHE A 246 11.17 16.88 11.20
C PHE A 246 12.40 17.55 11.80
N ILE A 247 13.28 16.79 12.44
CA ILE A 247 14.55 17.31 12.99
C ILE A 247 15.42 17.87 11.86
N TYR A 248 15.54 17.15 10.74
CA TYR A 248 16.28 17.63 9.57
C TYR A 248 15.70 18.95 9.03
N LEU A 249 14.37 19.03 8.86
CA LEU A 249 13.69 20.24 8.39
C LEU A 249 13.91 21.43 9.34
N ILE A 250 13.71 21.22 10.65
CA ILE A 250 13.90 22.27 11.67
C ILE A 250 15.35 22.76 11.71
N THR A 251 16.32 21.84 11.74
CA THR A 251 17.75 22.21 11.77
C THR A 251 18.20 22.91 10.48
N SER A 252 17.59 22.58 9.34
CA SER A 252 17.85 23.27 8.06
C SER A 252 17.32 24.72 8.04
N ILE A 253 16.26 25.00 8.81
CA ILE A 253 15.68 26.34 8.96
C ILE A 253 16.47 27.18 9.98
N ILE A 254 16.93 26.56 11.08
CA ILE A 254 17.60 27.24 12.20
C ILE A 254 19.08 27.54 11.91
N LYS A 255 19.79 26.70 11.14
CA LYS A 255 21.19 26.96 10.81
C LYS A 255 21.30 28.30 10.07
N PRO A 256 22.03 29.31 10.61
CA PRO A 256 22.19 30.59 9.93
C PRO A 256 22.84 30.34 8.58
N LYS A 257 22.23 30.89 7.51
CA LYS A 257 22.79 30.84 6.16
C LYS A 257 24.17 31.49 6.20
N THR A 258 25.23 30.70 6.17
CA THR A 258 26.56 31.21 5.79
C THR A 258 26.41 31.92 4.45
N PRO A 259 26.85 33.19 4.30
CA PRO A 259 26.53 34.01 3.15
C PRO A 259 27.38 33.58 1.95
N LYS A 260 26.99 32.48 1.31
CA LYS A 260 27.39 32.10 -0.05
C LYS A 260 26.50 30.98 -0.56
N LYS A 261 25.19 31.27 -0.68
CA LYS A 261 24.29 30.66 -1.67
C LYS A 261 23.00 31.47 -1.77
N ARG A 262 22.65 31.81 -3.01
CA ARG A 262 21.64 32.80 -3.42
C ARG A 262 20.25 32.32 -2.99
N ILE A 263 19.40 33.25 -2.54
CA ILE A 263 18.02 33.01 -2.07
C ILE A 263 17.13 32.32 -3.13
N SER A 264 17.54 32.29 -4.40
CA SER A 264 16.91 31.50 -5.48
C SER A 264 16.99 29.98 -5.31
N GLU A 265 17.64 29.45 -4.26
CA GLU A 265 17.69 28.01 -3.95
C GLU A 265 16.65 27.56 -2.91
N PHE A 266 15.88 28.47 -2.30
CA PHE A 266 14.96 28.14 -1.19
C PHE A 266 13.52 27.83 -1.62
N PHE A 267 13.10 28.32 -2.79
CA PHE A 267 11.92 27.79 -3.48
C PHE A 267 12.43 26.70 -4.43
N LEU A 268 12.19 25.43 -4.07
CA LEU A 268 12.42 24.20 -4.86
C LEU A 268 12.99 24.51 -6.26
N PRO A 269 14.31 24.67 -6.40
CA PRO A 269 14.85 25.18 -7.64
C PRO A 269 14.50 24.18 -8.73
N LEU A 270 14.04 24.66 -9.87
CA LEU A 270 13.90 23.88 -11.12
C LEU A 270 15.18 23.09 -11.50
N HIS A 271 16.31 23.37 -10.82
CA HIS A 271 17.55 22.59 -10.86
C HIS A 271 17.57 21.30 -10.00
N PHE A 272 16.79 21.21 -8.91
CA PHE A 272 16.63 19.98 -8.10
C PHE A 272 15.94 18.88 -8.91
N TRP A 273 15.04 19.27 -9.82
CA TRP A 273 14.33 18.38 -10.74
C TRP A 273 15.26 17.70 -11.76
N ARG A 274 16.43 18.28 -12.05
CA ARG A 274 17.48 17.63 -12.89
C ARG A 274 18.29 16.57 -12.13
N LEU A 275 18.15 16.46 -10.81
CA LEU A 275 18.85 15.49 -9.95
C LEU A 275 17.94 14.33 -9.48
N LEU A 276 16.62 14.40 -9.69
CA LEU A 276 15.67 13.37 -9.23
C LEU A 276 15.68 12.08 -10.05
N CYS A 277 16.38 12.07 -11.18
CA CYS A 277 16.67 10.86 -11.91
C CYS A 277 18.19 10.79 -12.05
N PRO A 278 18.91 10.15 -11.09
CA PRO A 278 20.32 9.90 -11.27
C PRO A 278 20.48 9.14 -12.59
N ARG A 279 21.09 9.79 -13.59
CA ARG A 279 21.53 9.09 -14.78
C ARG A 279 22.53 8.05 -14.30
N THR A 280 22.11 6.79 -14.39
CA THR A 280 23.03 5.66 -14.29
C THR A 280 23.97 5.69 -15.49
#